data_AF-A0A183UFH3-F1
#
_entry.id   AF-A0A183UFH3-F1
#
_cell.length_a   1.000
_cell.length_b   1.000
_cell.length_c   1.000
_cell.angle_alpha   90.00
_cell.angle_beta   90.00
_cell.angle_gamma   90.00
#
_symmetry.space_group_name_H-M   'P 1'
#
loop_
_entity.id
_entity.type
_entity.pdbx_description
1 polymer ?
#
loop_
_entity_poly.entity_id
_entity_poly.type
_entity_poly.pdbx_seq_one_letter_code
_entity_poly.pdbx_strand_id
1 'polypeptide(L)'
;MDPSISLAAQICCSSVSDMPQELARHLFETGAFLIFTDVPEGTEFGIDYKSWHVGPKFSGLKMIPPGVHFIFFSVKTAPRIGFFHYFKEKEIVVRKWDHLKEDMLTEPTTAEEVSFSDFLIFFLRWPILEQLGAAMPVMVEDWGKLRGPAENGLRGADASVTRIRANLKNIDNRLGAYPYETYRSWFALSNYIKEKSIMRLKPEDERGSITGQAELVTLESEVEARGVRRRLTFTCLFLLKLLRCEQNLGMSTSRVDREHPTRFRFADENGLPIMRIKQGFKIRFTPLESPLVSDSHVVEIGFDRSAQLDKIIATFDGDSDEVLAEIQFAFVCFLMGQVYESFEQWKRLIHLLCSCSKALTTYSNLYMALLPVIHFQLKECPKDFFVDIVSRDNFLTTVLSRLFANIEDSESADASLKEKSEKFKNFLTKRFRWNFDNPEE
;
A
#
# COMPACT_ATOMS: atom_id res chain seq x y z
N MET A 1 7.94 -39.42 -0.42
CA MET A 1 7.76 -37.96 -0.57
C MET A 1 7.17 -37.45 0.71
N ASP A 2 7.66 -36.33 1.23
CA ASP A 2 7.12 -35.71 2.44
C ASP A 2 5.62 -35.39 2.21
N PRO A 3 4.70 -35.85 3.08
CA PRO A 3 3.26 -35.60 2.92
C PRO A 3 2.92 -34.10 2.85
N SER A 4 3.73 -33.23 3.47
CA SER A 4 3.56 -31.78 3.38
C SER A 4 3.82 -31.22 1.96
N ILE A 5 4.81 -31.77 1.25
CA ILE A 5 5.16 -31.39 -0.13
C ILE A 5 4.08 -31.88 -1.11
N SER A 6 3.52 -33.06 -0.87
CA SER A 6 2.40 -33.60 -1.67
C SER A 6 1.12 -32.76 -1.50
N LEU A 7 0.84 -32.31 -0.28
CA LEU A 7 -0.32 -31.46 0.03
C LEU A 7 -0.18 -30.07 -0.59
N ALA A 8 0.99 -29.43 -0.44
CA ALA A 8 1.29 -28.13 -1.05
C ALA A 8 1.19 -28.15 -2.59
N ALA A 9 1.60 -29.26 -3.23
CA ALA A 9 1.47 -29.46 -4.66
C ALA A 9 0.01 -29.64 -5.11
N GLN A 10 -0.83 -30.35 -4.33
CA GLN A 10 -2.26 -30.49 -4.60
C GLN A 10 -3.04 -29.17 -4.43
N ILE A 11 -2.66 -28.38 -3.43
CA ILE A 11 -3.24 -27.05 -3.15
C ILE A 11 -3.09 -26.12 -4.35
N CYS A 12 -1.93 -26.10 -5.01
CA CYS A 12 -1.62 -25.12 -6.05
C CYS A 12 -2.10 -25.48 -7.46
N CYS A 13 -2.74 -26.64 -7.67
CA CYS A 13 -3.05 -27.17 -9.00
C CYS A 13 -4.54 -27.45 -9.26
N SER A 14 -5.41 -27.22 -8.27
CA SER A 14 -6.84 -27.57 -8.35
C SER A 14 -7.69 -26.31 -8.34
N SER A 15 -8.70 -26.22 -9.22
CA SER A 15 -9.73 -25.20 -9.09
C SER A 15 -10.45 -25.39 -7.75
N VAL A 16 -11.01 -24.31 -7.16
CA VAL A 16 -11.73 -24.42 -5.88
C VAL A 16 -12.86 -25.46 -5.94
N SER A 17 -13.50 -25.62 -7.10
CA SER A 17 -14.56 -26.62 -7.33
C SER A 17 -14.07 -28.07 -7.34
N ASP A 18 -12.80 -28.31 -7.66
CA ASP A 18 -12.22 -29.66 -7.79
C ASP A 18 -11.39 -30.06 -6.55
N MET A 19 -11.40 -29.23 -5.51
CA MET A 19 -10.58 -29.45 -4.32
C MET A 19 -11.08 -30.65 -3.49
N PRO A 20 -10.20 -31.61 -3.13
CA PRO A 20 -10.57 -32.73 -2.27
C PRO A 20 -11.16 -32.25 -0.94
N GLN A 21 -12.25 -32.90 -0.49
CA GLN A 21 -12.99 -32.50 0.71
C GLN A 21 -12.12 -32.49 1.99
N GLU A 22 -11.15 -33.40 2.10
CA GLU A 22 -10.20 -33.45 3.22
C GLU A 22 -9.27 -32.24 3.22
N LEU A 23 -8.77 -31.86 2.05
CA LEU A 23 -7.93 -30.68 1.89
C LEU A 23 -8.73 -29.40 2.20
N ALA A 24 -9.96 -29.30 1.71
CA ALA A 24 -10.83 -28.16 2.02
C ALA A 24 -11.09 -28.01 3.53
N ARG A 25 -11.30 -29.12 4.25
CA ARG A 25 -11.44 -29.11 5.72
C ARG A 25 -10.16 -28.65 6.41
N HIS A 26 -9.02 -29.18 5.98
CA HIS A 26 -7.73 -28.78 6.53
C HIS A 26 -7.48 -27.27 6.33
N LEU A 27 -7.70 -26.75 5.12
CA LEU A 27 -7.53 -25.32 4.82
C LEU A 27 -8.53 -24.43 5.55
N PHE A 28 -9.76 -24.92 5.82
CA PHE A 28 -10.71 -24.21 6.66
C PHE A 28 -10.25 -24.12 8.11
N GLU A 29 -9.57 -25.15 8.62
CA GLU A 29 -9.08 -25.21 10.00
C GLU A 29 -7.78 -24.43 10.21
N THR A 30 -6.89 -24.37 9.21
CA THR A 30 -5.57 -23.72 9.30
C THR A 30 -5.53 -22.35 8.63
N GLY A 31 -6.32 -22.13 7.59
CA GLY A 31 -6.34 -20.88 6.85
C GLY A 31 -6.89 -19.70 7.66
N ALA A 32 -6.50 -18.50 7.24
CA ALA A 32 -7.03 -17.26 7.77
C ALA A 32 -8.39 -16.89 7.13
N PHE A 33 -9.07 -15.96 7.76
CA PHE A 33 -10.36 -15.42 7.35
C PHE A 33 -10.27 -13.91 7.25
N LEU A 34 -10.86 -13.36 6.19
CA LEU A 34 -11.11 -11.93 6.06
C LEU A 34 -12.61 -11.72 6.04
N ILE A 35 -13.17 -11.15 7.10
CA ILE A 35 -14.57 -10.79 7.20
C ILE A 35 -14.69 -9.33 6.76
N PHE A 36 -15.50 -9.07 5.74
CA PHE A 36 -15.70 -7.74 5.21
C PHE A 36 -17.19 -7.47 5.03
N THR A 37 -17.76 -6.69 5.94
CA THR A 37 -19.21 -6.44 6.00
C THR A 37 -19.59 -5.08 5.43
N ASP A 38 -20.85 -4.98 5.01
CA ASP A 38 -21.51 -3.76 4.53
C ASP A 38 -20.90 -3.18 3.23
N VAL A 39 -20.15 -4.01 2.49
CA VAL A 39 -19.61 -3.62 1.18
C VAL A 39 -20.76 -3.46 0.18
N PRO A 40 -20.85 -2.32 -0.54
CA PRO A 40 -21.90 -2.11 -1.52
C PRO A 40 -21.91 -3.17 -2.62
N GLU A 41 -23.11 -3.58 -3.05
CA GLU A 41 -23.27 -4.49 -4.19
C GLU A 41 -22.70 -3.87 -5.47
N GLY A 42 -22.02 -4.69 -6.27
CA GLY A 42 -21.35 -4.25 -7.49
C GLY A 42 -19.97 -3.62 -7.28
N THR A 43 -19.50 -3.45 -6.04
CA THR A 43 -18.10 -3.07 -5.78
C THR A 43 -17.17 -4.15 -6.32
N GLU A 44 -16.13 -3.77 -7.06
CA GLU A 44 -15.04 -4.70 -7.38
C GLU A 44 -14.29 -4.98 -6.08
N PHE A 45 -14.15 -6.24 -5.70
CA PHE A 45 -13.34 -6.69 -4.58
C PHE A 45 -12.37 -7.75 -5.07
N GLY A 46 -11.11 -7.64 -4.69
CA GLY A 46 -10.08 -8.59 -5.09
C GLY A 46 -9.05 -8.87 -4.02
N ILE A 47 -8.43 -10.03 -4.18
CA ILE A 47 -7.27 -10.47 -3.43
C ILE A 47 -6.27 -11.06 -4.43
N ASP A 48 -5.03 -10.59 -4.35
CA ASP A 48 -3.94 -11.00 -5.23
C ASP A 48 -4.36 -10.92 -6.70
N TYR A 49 -4.38 -12.03 -7.45
CA TYR A 49 -4.74 -12.08 -8.87
C TYR A 49 -6.22 -12.09 -9.20
N LYS A 50 -7.10 -12.27 -8.21
CA LYS A 50 -8.51 -12.52 -8.48
C LYS A 50 -9.36 -11.38 -7.95
N SER A 51 -10.25 -10.88 -8.80
CA SER A 51 -11.30 -9.96 -8.40
C SER A 51 -12.67 -10.46 -8.84
N TRP A 52 -13.68 -10.00 -8.12
CA TRP A 52 -15.09 -10.28 -8.34
C TRP A 52 -15.91 -9.01 -8.09
N HIS A 53 -17.15 -9.01 -8.56
CA HIS A 53 -18.13 -8.02 -8.14
C HIS A 53 -18.87 -8.55 -6.92
N VAL A 54 -18.91 -7.74 -5.87
CA VAL A 54 -19.58 -8.06 -4.60
C VAL A 54 -21.06 -8.27 -4.84
N GLY A 55 -21.56 -9.45 -4.48
CA GLY A 55 -22.98 -9.78 -4.50
C GLY A 55 -23.68 -9.52 -3.16
N PRO A 56 -25.03 -9.61 -3.11
CA PRO A 56 -25.83 -9.17 -1.96
C PRO A 56 -25.62 -9.97 -0.67
N LYS A 57 -24.99 -11.16 -0.77
CA LYS A 57 -24.72 -12.06 0.37
C LYS A 57 -23.24 -12.18 0.71
N PHE A 58 -22.36 -11.48 -0.01
CA PHE A 58 -20.92 -11.58 0.23
C PHE A 58 -20.58 -10.98 1.60
N SER A 59 -19.73 -11.67 2.35
CA SER A 59 -19.28 -11.20 3.68
C SER A 59 -17.78 -11.39 3.91
N GLY A 60 -17.02 -11.73 2.86
CA GLY A 60 -15.58 -11.88 2.92
C GLY A 60 -15.04 -13.20 2.36
N LEU A 61 -13.83 -13.55 2.78
CA LEU A 61 -13.06 -14.70 2.31
C LEU A 61 -12.65 -15.64 3.44
N LYS A 62 -12.51 -16.93 3.10
CA LYS A 62 -12.04 -18.01 3.97
C LYS A 62 -10.91 -18.79 3.32
N MET A 63 -10.19 -19.57 4.13
CA MET A 63 -9.07 -20.41 3.68
C MET A 63 -7.95 -19.58 3.04
N ILE A 64 -7.65 -18.40 3.60
CA ILE A 64 -6.55 -17.58 3.10
C ILE A 64 -5.23 -18.20 3.61
N PRO A 65 -4.25 -18.50 2.74
CA PRO A 65 -2.95 -18.99 3.16
C PRO A 65 -2.24 -18.02 4.12
N PRO A 66 -1.41 -18.52 5.04
CA PRO A 66 -0.52 -17.64 5.79
C PRO A 66 0.51 -16.99 4.85
N GLY A 67 0.86 -15.74 5.14
CA GLY A 67 1.78 -14.94 4.34
C GLY A 67 1.17 -13.62 3.88
N VAL A 68 1.89 -12.95 2.99
CA VAL A 68 1.47 -11.65 2.46
C VAL A 68 0.38 -11.82 1.40
N HIS A 69 -0.62 -10.95 1.46
CA HIS A 69 -1.68 -10.85 0.47
C HIS A 69 -1.97 -9.38 0.18
N PHE A 70 -2.34 -9.06 -1.06
CA PHE A 70 -2.75 -7.72 -1.45
C PHE A 70 -4.26 -7.71 -1.68
N ILE A 71 -4.98 -7.03 -0.80
CA ILE A 71 -6.44 -6.90 -0.87
C ILE A 71 -6.76 -5.55 -1.49
N PHE A 72 -7.69 -5.51 -2.43
CA PHE A 72 -8.09 -4.27 -3.07
C PHE A 72 -9.58 -4.24 -3.39
N PHE A 73 -10.10 -3.03 -3.60
CA PHE A 73 -11.47 -2.80 -4.01
C PHE A 73 -11.59 -1.52 -4.85
N SER A 74 -12.65 -1.42 -5.64
CA SER A 74 -13.01 -0.25 -6.42
C SER A 74 -14.53 -0.11 -6.52
N VAL A 75 -15.04 1.07 -6.19
CA VAL A 75 -16.47 1.38 -6.25
C VAL A 75 -16.75 2.13 -7.55
N LYS A 76 -17.64 1.62 -8.41
CA LYS A 76 -18.23 2.37 -9.54
C LYS A 76 -17.21 3.22 -10.34
N THR A 77 -16.18 2.58 -10.90
CA THR A 77 -15.09 3.21 -11.70
C THR A 77 -14.13 4.11 -10.93
N ALA A 78 -14.25 4.20 -9.60
CA ALA A 78 -13.29 4.90 -8.77
C ALA A 78 -11.89 4.27 -8.84
N PRO A 79 -10.82 5.04 -8.59
CA PRO A 79 -9.47 4.50 -8.46
C PRO A 79 -9.45 3.34 -7.46
N ARG A 80 -8.70 2.30 -7.81
CA ARG A 80 -8.54 1.14 -6.94
C ARG A 80 -7.85 1.54 -5.63
N ILE A 81 -8.38 1.07 -4.52
CA ILE A 81 -7.79 1.21 -3.19
C ILE A 81 -7.41 -0.18 -2.72
N GLY A 82 -6.18 -0.35 -2.24
CA GLY A 82 -5.73 -1.63 -1.71
C GLY A 82 -4.75 -1.50 -0.57
N PHE A 83 -4.44 -2.61 0.08
CA PHE A 83 -3.51 -2.66 1.19
C PHE A 83 -2.88 -4.06 1.26
N PHE A 84 -1.67 -4.11 1.80
CA PHE A 84 -1.03 -5.38 2.13
C PHE A 84 -1.42 -5.81 3.53
N HIS A 85 -1.73 -7.10 3.68
CA HIS A 85 -1.86 -7.73 4.99
C HIS A 85 -1.00 -8.98 5.03
N TYR A 86 -0.30 -9.19 6.16
CA TYR A 86 0.45 -10.41 6.41
C TYR A 86 -0.40 -11.33 7.29
N PHE A 87 -1.07 -12.30 6.68
CA PHE A 87 -1.95 -13.23 7.38
C PHE A 87 -1.16 -14.25 8.19
N LYS A 88 -1.54 -14.40 9.46
CA LYS A 88 -1.06 -15.49 10.33
C LYS A 88 -2.00 -16.69 10.23
N GLU A 89 -1.50 -17.87 10.55
CA GLU A 89 -2.31 -19.09 10.58
C GLU A 89 -3.53 -18.88 11.52
N LYS A 90 -4.74 -19.23 11.05
CA LYS A 90 -6.01 -19.08 11.79
C LYS A 90 -6.37 -17.64 12.21
N GLU A 91 -5.74 -16.64 11.61
CA GLU A 91 -6.08 -15.24 11.85
C GLU A 91 -7.48 -14.93 11.31
N ILE A 92 -8.22 -14.09 12.03
CA ILE A 92 -9.51 -13.56 11.58
C ILE A 92 -9.36 -12.04 11.55
N VAL A 93 -9.31 -11.49 10.34
CA VAL A 93 -9.28 -10.05 10.10
C VAL A 93 -10.71 -9.59 9.84
N VAL A 94 -11.15 -8.56 10.55
CA VAL A 94 -12.47 -7.96 10.35
C VAL A 94 -12.30 -6.54 9.83
N ARG A 95 -13.05 -6.22 8.77
CA ARG A 95 -13.14 -4.90 8.17
C ARG A 95 -14.61 -4.54 7.95
N LYS A 96 -14.93 -3.26 8.07
CA LYS A 96 -16.26 -2.72 7.82
C LYS A 96 -16.18 -1.60 6.80
N TRP A 97 -17.16 -1.55 5.90
CA TRP A 97 -17.30 -0.47 4.94
C TRP A 97 -17.81 0.82 5.63
N ASP A 98 -17.20 1.96 5.30
CA ASP A 98 -17.73 3.29 5.63
C ASP A 98 -18.44 3.87 4.40
N HIS A 99 -19.76 3.98 4.48
CA HIS A 99 -20.58 4.52 3.39
C HIS A 99 -20.37 6.03 3.16
N LEU A 100 -19.87 6.78 4.15
CA LEU A 100 -19.63 8.22 4.01
C LEU A 100 -18.29 8.49 3.33
N LYS A 101 -17.27 7.71 3.68
CA LYS A 101 -15.91 7.85 3.10
C LYS A 101 -15.72 7.02 1.82
N GLU A 102 -16.65 6.12 1.52
CA GLU A 102 -16.53 5.10 0.47
C GLU A 102 -15.20 4.33 0.58
N ASP A 103 -14.80 4.03 1.83
CA ASP A 103 -13.51 3.45 2.17
C ASP A 103 -13.65 2.45 3.33
N MET A 104 -12.60 1.69 3.64
CA MET A 104 -12.60 0.73 4.74
C MET A 104 -12.21 1.37 6.08
N LEU A 105 -12.89 0.93 7.14
CA LEU A 105 -12.48 1.18 8.52
C LEU A 105 -11.53 0.07 9.00
N THR A 106 -10.39 0.47 9.58
CA THR A 106 -9.40 -0.46 10.16
C THR A 106 -9.51 -0.66 11.67
N GLU A 107 -10.36 0.07 12.38
CA GLU A 107 -10.54 -0.06 13.83
C GLU A 107 -11.92 -0.62 14.23
N PRO A 108 -12.02 -1.37 15.35
CA PRO A 108 -13.30 -1.58 16.03
C PRO A 108 -13.78 -0.22 16.50
N THR A 109 -14.97 0.20 16.09
CA THR A 109 -15.56 1.49 16.44
C THR A 109 -15.42 1.75 17.95
N THR A 110 -14.44 2.53 18.36
CA THR A 110 -14.48 3.20 19.65
C THR A 110 -15.65 4.19 19.56
N ALA A 111 -16.45 4.26 20.61
CA ALA A 111 -17.68 5.02 20.66
C ALA A 111 -17.43 6.55 20.72
N GLU A 112 -16.51 7.07 19.91
CA GLU A 112 -16.14 8.49 19.87
C GLU A 112 -16.33 9.16 18.50
N GLU A 113 -16.82 8.44 17.47
CA GLU A 113 -17.32 9.07 16.23
C GLU A 113 -18.85 9.07 16.11
N VAL A 114 -19.57 9.03 17.23
CA VAL A 114 -20.99 9.42 17.27
C VAL A 114 -21.12 10.68 18.10
N SER A 115 -21.30 11.82 17.42
CA SER A 115 -21.89 13.09 17.90
C SER A 115 -21.14 14.32 17.36
N PHE A 116 -21.06 14.48 16.05
CA PHE A 116 -21.05 15.85 15.48
C PHE A 116 -22.47 16.29 15.09
N SER A 117 -23.41 15.36 14.91
CA SER A 117 -24.83 15.66 14.77
C SER A 117 -25.46 16.13 16.09
N ASP A 118 -25.12 15.50 17.22
CA ASP A 118 -25.80 15.81 18.49
C ASP A 118 -25.23 17.07 19.15
N PHE A 119 -23.96 17.41 18.91
CA PHE A 119 -23.37 18.67 19.36
C PHE A 119 -23.95 19.87 18.61
N LEU A 120 -24.23 19.73 17.30
CA LEU A 120 -24.90 20.77 16.51
C LEU A 120 -26.37 20.91 16.92
N ILE A 121 -27.06 19.80 17.20
CA ILE A 121 -28.44 19.82 17.73
C ILE A 121 -28.50 20.45 19.12
N PHE A 122 -27.50 20.22 19.97
CA PHE A 122 -27.40 20.82 21.31
C PHE A 122 -27.09 22.32 21.25
N PHE A 123 -26.16 22.75 20.39
CA PHE A 123 -25.83 24.18 20.19
C PHE A 123 -26.96 24.95 19.48
N LEU A 124 -27.67 24.33 18.54
CA LEU A 124 -28.81 24.95 17.84
C LEU A 124 -30.07 25.01 18.72
N ARG A 125 -30.20 24.14 19.73
CA ARG A 125 -31.27 24.20 20.75
C ARG A 125 -30.94 25.05 21.97
N TRP A 126 -29.69 25.44 22.17
CA TRP A 126 -29.29 26.27 23.32
C TRP A 126 -30.05 27.61 23.44
N PRO A 127 -30.32 28.35 22.36
CA PRO A 127 -31.13 29.57 22.44
C PRO A 127 -32.60 29.32 22.86
N ILE A 128 -33.09 28.08 22.71
CA ILE A 128 -34.47 27.68 23.04
C ILE A 128 -34.57 27.25 24.50
N LEU A 129 -33.51 26.65 25.07
CA LEU A 129 -33.48 26.21 26.46
C LEU A 129 -33.20 27.35 27.45
N GLU A 130 -32.56 28.44 27.00
CA GLU A 130 -32.37 29.65 27.80
C GLU A 130 -33.69 30.41 28.06
N GLN A 131 -34.68 30.29 27.14
CA GLN A 131 -36.02 30.85 27.31
C GLN A 131 -36.91 30.07 28.30
N LEU A 132 -36.52 28.85 28.69
CA LEU A 132 -37.30 27.96 29.56
C LEU A 132 -36.78 27.88 31.01
N GLY A 133 -35.77 28.66 31.38
CA GLY A 133 -35.37 28.85 32.78
C GLY A 133 -34.85 27.60 33.50
N ALA A 134 -34.30 26.62 32.79
CA ALA A 134 -33.71 25.43 33.40
C ALA A 134 -32.26 25.69 33.86
N ALA A 135 -32.00 25.57 35.16
CA ALA A 135 -30.66 25.70 35.73
C ALA A 135 -29.77 24.48 35.37
N MET A 136 -28.49 24.74 35.06
CA MET A 136 -27.47 23.70 34.82
C MET A 136 -27.26 22.81 36.07
N PRO A 137 -27.17 21.48 35.92
CA PRO A 137 -26.54 20.65 36.94
C PRO A 137 -25.01 20.81 36.87
N VAL A 138 -24.42 21.11 38.03
CA VAL A 138 -22.97 21.13 38.27
C VAL A 138 -22.43 19.71 38.13
N MET A 139 -21.61 19.45 37.09
CA MET A 139 -20.88 18.19 36.92
C MET A 139 -19.53 18.48 36.23
N VAL A 140 -18.61 19.12 36.96
CA VAL A 140 -17.20 19.16 36.60
C VAL A 140 -16.41 18.90 37.87
N GLU A 141 -16.19 17.64 38.23
CA GLU A 141 -15.07 17.29 39.13
C GLU A 141 -14.63 15.81 39.11
N ASP A 142 -15.40 14.85 38.57
CA ASP A 142 -15.02 13.41 38.65
C ASP A 142 -14.39 12.78 37.39
N TRP A 143 -14.18 13.52 36.30
CA TRP A 143 -13.52 12.99 35.09
C TRP A 143 -12.01 12.75 35.24
N GLY A 144 -11.41 13.16 36.37
CA GLY A 144 -9.99 12.93 36.68
C GLY A 144 -9.66 11.54 37.23
N LYS A 145 -10.65 10.78 37.74
CA LYS A 145 -10.43 9.50 38.45
C LYS A 145 -10.75 8.24 37.65
N LEU A 146 -11.22 8.37 36.40
CA LEU A 146 -11.45 7.25 35.48
C LEU A 146 -10.31 7.02 34.47
N ARG A 147 -9.15 7.68 34.66
CA ARG A 147 -7.92 7.31 33.95
C ARG A 147 -7.25 6.12 34.64
N GLY A 148 -7.84 4.94 34.43
CA GLY A 148 -7.06 3.70 34.47
C GLY A 148 -6.14 3.63 33.25
N PRO A 149 -5.01 2.89 33.30
CA PRO A 149 -4.13 2.72 32.15
C PRO A 149 -4.92 2.14 30.97
N ALA A 150 -4.54 2.54 29.75
CA ALA A 150 -5.18 2.20 28.49
C ALA A 150 -5.07 0.70 28.14
N GLU A 151 -5.72 -0.17 28.91
CA GLU A 151 -5.77 -1.62 28.69
C GLU A 151 -7.14 -2.09 28.14
N ASN A 152 -8.16 -1.24 28.13
CA ASN A 152 -9.54 -1.64 27.78
C ASN A 152 -9.87 -1.66 26.27
N GLY A 153 -9.05 -1.07 25.40
CA GLY A 153 -9.28 -1.09 23.93
C GLY A 153 -9.04 -2.46 23.29
N LEU A 154 -8.00 -3.17 23.74
CA LEU A 154 -7.63 -4.51 23.23
C LEU A 154 -8.68 -5.58 23.58
N ARG A 155 -9.36 -5.45 24.73
CA ARG A 155 -10.40 -6.42 25.18
C ARG A 155 -11.66 -6.42 24.31
N GLY A 156 -12.03 -5.29 23.70
CA GLY A 156 -13.24 -5.16 22.89
C GLY A 156 -13.11 -5.79 21.49
N ALA A 157 -11.95 -5.61 20.86
CA ALA A 157 -11.62 -6.22 19.57
C ALA A 157 -11.55 -7.75 19.70
N ASP A 158 -10.85 -8.24 20.71
CA ASP A 158 -10.66 -9.67 20.97
C ASP A 158 -11.99 -10.37 21.33
N ALA A 159 -12.87 -9.72 22.09
CA ALA A 159 -14.22 -10.22 22.36
C ALA A 159 -15.08 -10.32 21.09
N SER A 160 -14.95 -9.38 20.15
CA SER A 160 -15.69 -9.39 18.88
C SER A 160 -15.19 -10.48 17.94
N VAL A 161 -13.86 -10.63 17.82
CA VAL A 161 -13.24 -11.70 17.04
C VAL A 161 -13.58 -13.08 17.61
N THR A 162 -13.60 -13.23 18.93
CA THR A 162 -13.99 -14.48 19.60
C THR A 162 -15.44 -14.87 19.31
N ARG A 163 -16.36 -13.90 19.31
CA ARG A 163 -17.77 -14.13 18.92
C ARG A 163 -17.90 -14.55 17.45
N ILE A 164 -17.16 -13.89 16.56
CA ILE A 164 -17.15 -14.22 15.13
C ILE A 164 -16.59 -15.63 14.94
N ARG A 165 -15.50 -15.98 15.62
CA ARG A 165 -14.90 -17.33 15.59
C ARG A 165 -15.91 -18.41 15.98
N ALA A 166 -16.71 -18.18 17.02
CA ALA A 166 -17.78 -19.10 17.42
C ALA A 166 -18.91 -19.21 16.38
N ASN A 167 -19.13 -18.16 15.59
CA ASN A 167 -20.20 -18.07 14.59
C ASN A 167 -19.75 -18.38 13.14
N LEU A 168 -18.47 -18.71 12.89
CA LEU A 168 -17.92 -18.92 11.55
C LEU A 168 -18.73 -19.93 10.73
N LYS A 169 -19.20 -21.02 11.35
CA LYS A 169 -20.00 -22.06 10.67
C LYS A 169 -21.31 -21.52 10.10
N ASN A 170 -21.92 -20.53 10.73
CA ASN A 170 -23.20 -19.97 10.29
C ASN A 170 -23.03 -18.95 9.16
N ILE A 171 -21.86 -18.31 9.07
CA ILE A 171 -21.55 -17.34 8.01
C ILE A 171 -20.75 -17.97 6.86
N ASP A 172 -20.35 -19.24 6.97
CA ASP A 172 -19.52 -19.95 6.00
C ASP A 172 -20.07 -19.92 4.56
N ASN A 173 -21.41 -19.94 4.42
CA ASN A 173 -22.11 -19.86 3.14
C ASN A 173 -22.07 -18.46 2.49
N ARG A 174 -21.60 -17.44 3.22
CA ARG A 174 -21.41 -16.05 2.76
C ARG A 174 -19.94 -15.72 2.48
N LEU A 175 -19.03 -16.66 2.78
CA LEU A 175 -17.59 -16.49 2.61
C LEU A 175 -17.11 -17.20 1.33
N GLY A 176 -16.44 -16.45 0.47
CA GLY A 176 -15.76 -16.99 -0.70
C GLY A 176 -14.49 -17.75 -0.31
N ALA A 177 -14.20 -18.86 -0.97
CA ALA A 177 -12.92 -19.55 -0.82
C ALA A 177 -11.80 -18.76 -1.51
N TYR A 178 -10.61 -18.72 -0.89
CA TYR A 178 -9.43 -18.18 -1.55
C TYR A 178 -9.11 -18.92 -2.87
N PRO A 179 -8.74 -18.20 -3.95
CA PRO A 179 -8.50 -18.78 -5.27
C PRO A 179 -7.10 -19.41 -5.36
N TYR A 180 -6.98 -20.66 -4.91
CA TYR A 180 -5.70 -21.38 -4.87
C TYR A 180 -5.06 -21.65 -6.24
N GLU A 181 -5.83 -21.57 -7.32
CA GLU A 181 -5.37 -21.70 -8.71
C GLU A 181 -4.25 -20.71 -9.09
N THR A 182 -4.24 -19.51 -8.50
CA THR A 182 -3.23 -18.48 -8.76
C THR A 182 -2.20 -18.34 -7.64
N TYR A 183 -2.33 -19.10 -6.55
CA TYR A 183 -1.49 -18.95 -5.36
C TYR A 183 0.00 -19.13 -5.66
N ARG A 184 0.36 -20.08 -6.53
CA ARG A 184 1.76 -20.31 -6.90
C ARG A 184 2.39 -19.12 -7.60
N SER A 185 1.65 -18.49 -8.51
CA SER A 185 2.10 -17.25 -9.18
C SER A 185 2.18 -16.10 -8.19
N TRP A 186 1.23 -16.01 -7.25
CA TRP A 186 1.25 -15.00 -6.19
C TRP A 186 2.47 -15.13 -5.30
N PHE A 187 2.72 -16.34 -4.79
CA PHE A 187 3.88 -16.63 -3.96
C PHE A 187 5.19 -16.24 -4.66
N ALA A 188 5.34 -16.56 -5.94
CA ALA A 188 6.53 -16.19 -6.72
C ALA A 188 6.72 -14.66 -6.87
N LEU A 189 5.63 -13.88 -6.84
CA LEU A 189 5.69 -12.42 -6.90
C LEU A 189 5.91 -11.74 -5.54
N SER A 190 5.65 -12.42 -4.43
CA SER A 190 5.55 -11.77 -3.12
C SER A 190 6.39 -12.43 -2.01
N ASN A 191 7.13 -13.50 -2.32
CA ASN A 191 7.87 -14.30 -1.33
C ASN A 191 8.92 -13.53 -0.49
N TYR A 192 9.43 -12.39 -0.95
CA TYR A 192 10.35 -11.55 -0.18
C TYR A 192 9.64 -10.48 0.66
N ILE A 193 8.36 -10.21 0.40
CA ILE A 193 7.60 -9.21 1.16
C ILE A 193 7.23 -9.81 2.52
N LYS A 194 7.89 -9.31 3.58
CA LYS A 194 7.68 -9.73 4.97
C LYS A 194 6.86 -8.67 5.72
N GLU A 195 6.36 -9.02 6.91
CA GLU A 195 5.63 -8.08 7.78
C GLU A 195 6.45 -6.80 8.05
N LYS A 196 7.76 -6.94 8.27
CA LYS A 196 8.67 -5.80 8.46
C LYS A 196 8.76 -4.89 7.22
N SER A 197 8.80 -5.48 6.03
CA SER A 197 8.89 -4.74 4.76
C SER A 197 7.61 -3.96 4.51
N ILE A 198 6.44 -4.56 4.81
CA ILE A 198 5.13 -3.88 4.74
C ILE A 198 5.09 -2.70 5.69
N MET A 199 5.49 -2.88 6.96
CA MET A 199 5.49 -1.80 7.94
C MET A 199 6.42 -0.66 7.56
N ARG A 200 7.52 -0.93 6.86
CA ARG A 200 8.43 0.09 6.32
C ARG A 200 7.80 0.85 5.16
N LEU A 201 7.23 0.15 4.18
CA LEU A 201 6.80 0.70 2.88
C LEU A 201 5.38 1.27 2.86
N LYS A 202 4.45 0.74 3.69
CA LYS A 202 3.06 1.20 3.70
C LYS A 202 2.97 2.71 3.93
N PRO A 203 1.92 3.40 3.48
CA PRO A 203 1.72 4.81 3.82
C PRO A 203 1.64 5.06 5.34
N GLU A 204 1.80 6.32 5.79
CA GLU A 204 1.71 6.67 7.23
C GLU A 204 0.28 6.66 7.77
N ASP A 205 -0.71 6.60 6.88
CA ASP A 205 -2.07 6.26 7.23
C ASP A 205 -2.10 5.00 8.11
N GLU A 206 -2.81 5.05 9.24
CA GLU A 206 -3.06 3.91 10.12
C GLU A 206 -3.63 2.70 9.34
N ARG A 207 -4.34 2.97 8.25
CA ARG A 207 -4.94 1.99 7.32
C ARG A 207 -3.95 1.40 6.33
N GLY A 208 -2.83 2.08 6.06
CA GLY A 208 -1.87 1.67 5.04
C GLY A 208 -2.46 1.61 3.62
N SER A 209 -3.49 2.41 3.35
CA SER A 209 -4.23 2.42 2.08
C SER A 209 -3.37 2.94 0.92
N ILE A 210 -3.28 2.13 -0.13
CA ILE A 210 -2.56 2.40 -1.37
C ILE A 210 -3.60 2.64 -2.46
N THR A 211 -3.60 3.83 -3.05
CA THR A 211 -4.59 4.24 -4.05
C THR A 211 -3.96 4.34 -5.43
N GLY A 212 -4.63 3.83 -6.46
CA GLY A 212 -4.16 3.90 -7.86
C GLY A 212 -4.02 5.33 -8.38
N GLN A 213 -4.77 6.26 -7.80
CA GLN A 213 -4.62 7.69 -8.04
C GLN A 213 -4.17 8.38 -6.74
N ALA A 214 -3.15 9.24 -6.83
CA ALA A 214 -2.69 10.01 -5.69
C ALA A 214 -3.79 10.95 -5.19
N GLU A 215 -4.06 10.96 -3.88
CA GLU A 215 -4.95 11.95 -3.28
C GLU A 215 -4.23 13.30 -3.26
N LEU A 216 -4.71 14.24 -4.08
CA LEU A 216 -4.12 15.57 -4.20
C LEU A 216 -4.90 16.58 -3.36
N VAL A 217 -4.15 17.41 -2.64
CA VAL A 217 -4.67 18.55 -1.88
C VAL A 217 -4.03 19.81 -2.43
N THR A 218 -4.83 20.85 -2.62
CA THR A 218 -4.30 22.16 -3.01
C THR A 218 -3.45 22.72 -1.87
N LEU A 219 -2.38 23.45 -2.22
CA LEU A 219 -1.55 24.11 -1.22
C LEU A 219 -2.37 25.09 -0.35
N GLU A 220 -3.44 25.66 -0.92
CA GLU A 220 -4.39 26.51 -0.21
C GLU A 220 -5.10 25.76 0.92
N SER A 221 -5.75 24.62 0.63
CA SER A 221 -6.44 23.81 1.64
C SER A 221 -5.48 23.28 2.71
N GLU A 222 -4.24 22.95 2.35
CA GLU A 222 -3.22 22.51 3.31
C GLU A 222 -2.82 23.66 4.27
N VAL A 223 -2.60 24.86 3.74
CA VAL A 223 -2.26 26.05 4.56
C VAL A 223 -3.42 26.44 5.46
N GLU A 224 -4.66 26.38 4.96
CA GLU A 224 -5.86 26.62 5.75
C GLU A 224 -6.01 25.60 6.88
N ALA A 225 -5.88 24.30 6.58
CA ALA A 225 -5.95 23.24 7.59
C ALA A 225 -4.87 23.39 8.66
N ARG A 226 -3.63 23.75 8.28
CA ARG A 226 -2.53 24.06 9.22
C ARG A 226 -2.83 25.32 10.06
N GLY A 227 -3.45 26.33 9.46
CA GLY A 227 -3.89 27.54 10.15
C GLY A 227 -4.97 27.27 11.20
N VAL A 228 -5.93 26.40 10.89
CA VAL A 228 -6.97 25.94 11.82
C VAL A 228 -6.36 25.11 12.96
N ARG A 229 -5.41 24.20 12.66
CA ARG A 229 -4.73 23.39 13.68
C ARG A 229 -3.90 24.24 14.66
N ARG A 230 -3.26 25.31 14.18
CA ARG A 230 -2.59 26.31 15.04
C ARG A 230 -3.56 27.14 15.89
N ARG A 231 -4.78 27.41 15.38
CA ARG A 231 -5.84 28.05 16.18
C ARG A 231 -6.38 27.12 17.26
N LEU A 232 -6.48 25.82 17.00
CA LEU A 232 -6.92 24.81 17.98
C LEU A 232 -5.90 24.58 19.11
N THR A 233 -4.60 24.74 18.85
CA THR A 233 -3.60 24.83 19.93
C THR A 233 -3.69 26.15 20.71
N PHE A 234 -4.33 27.18 20.14
CA PHE A 234 -4.60 28.46 20.80
C PHE A 234 -5.95 28.51 21.51
N THR A 235 -6.89 27.60 21.22
CA THR A 235 -8.23 27.59 21.86
C THR A 235 -8.19 27.14 23.32
N CYS A 236 -7.13 26.43 23.75
CA CYS A 236 -6.90 26.22 25.18
C CYS A 236 -6.48 27.51 25.91
N LEU A 237 -6.02 28.54 25.19
CA LEU A 237 -5.80 29.91 25.68
C LEU A 237 -6.99 30.85 25.41
N PHE A 238 -7.96 30.45 24.60
CA PHE A 238 -9.16 31.25 24.27
C PHE A 238 -10.18 31.25 25.41
N LEU A 239 -10.27 30.15 26.18
CA LEU A 239 -11.07 30.08 27.41
C LEU A 239 -10.56 31.02 28.53
N LEU A 240 -9.28 31.40 28.52
CA LEU A 240 -8.71 32.40 29.45
C LEU A 240 -8.93 33.86 28.99
N LYS A 241 -9.42 34.08 27.77
CA LYS A 241 -9.59 35.41 27.16
C LYS A 241 -11.04 35.90 27.16
N LEU A 242 -11.96 35.16 27.77
CA LEU A 242 -13.38 35.51 27.93
C LEU A 242 -13.68 36.43 29.13
N LEU A 243 -12.65 37.06 29.71
CA LEU A 243 -12.81 38.14 30.69
C LEU A 243 -12.10 39.40 30.21
N ARG A 244 -12.89 40.27 29.56
CA ARG A 244 -12.68 41.70 29.21
C ARG A 244 -12.17 42.08 27.82
N CYS A 245 -12.87 43.09 27.32
CA CYS A 245 -12.53 44.12 26.35
C CYS A 245 -12.56 43.76 24.86
N GLU A 246 -13.63 44.25 24.22
CA GLU A 246 -13.63 44.72 22.84
C GLU A 246 -12.43 45.64 22.58
N GLN A 247 -11.68 45.35 21.52
CA GLN A 247 -11.29 46.28 20.44
C GLN A 247 -10.10 45.68 19.67
N ASN A 248 -10.27 45.63 18.35
CA ASN A 248 -9.23 45.50 17.32
C ASN A 248 -8.18 44.39 17.48
N LEU A 249 -8.41 43.23 16.84
CA LEU A 249 -7.31 42.35 16.41
C LEU A 249 -7.68 41.58 15.14
N GLY A 250 -7.08 42.02 14.02
CA GLY A 250 -6.62 41.17 12.93
C GLY A 250 -7.69 40.44 12.13
N MET A 251 -8.33 41.16 11.21
CA MET A 251 -9.06 40.57 10.09
C MET A 251 -8.22 39.53 9.33
N SER A 252 -8.92 38.47 8.95
CA SER A 252 -8.49 37.38 8.07
C SER A 252 -7.49 37.79 6.98
N THR A 253 -6.37 37.08 6.86
CA THR A 253 -5.48 37.17 5.70
C THR A 253 -6.07 36.51 4.44
N SER A 254 -7.36 36.20 4.40
CA SER A 254 -8.08 35.83 3.17
C SER A 254 -8.58 37.10 2.47
N ARG A 255 -7.75 37.73 1.64
CA ARG A 255 -8.26 38.62 0.61
C ARG A 255 -7.66 38.19 -0.71
N VAL A 256 -8.45 37.45 -1.47
CA VAL A 256 -8.41 37.54 -2.92
C VAL A 256 -8.64 39.01 -3.26
N ASP A 257 -7.82 39.57 -4.14
CA ASP A 257 -7.91 40.95 -4.61
C ASP A 257 -9.34 41.27 -5.06
N ARG A 258 -9.85 42.44 -4.66
CA ARG A 258 -11.25 42.86 -4.86
C ARG A 258 -11.63 42.94 -6.36
N GLU A 259 -10.61 42.98 -7.21
CA GLU A 259 -10.68 43.04 -8.67
C GLU A 259 -10.67 41.65 -9.33
N HIS A 260 -10.20 40.59 -8.64
CA HIS A 260 -10.09 39.23 -9.20
C HIS A 260 -10.46 38.13 -8.18
N PRO A 261 -11.72 38.07 -7.71
CA PRO A 261 -12.17 37.20 -6.61
C PRO A 261 -12.02 35.69 -6.84
N THR A 262 -11.62 35.27 -8.04
CA THR A 262 -11.38 33.86 -8.43
C THR A 262 -9.89 33.49 -8.54
N ARG A 263 -8.97 34.40 -8.24
CA ARG A 263 -7.53 34.15 -8.38
C ARG A 263 -7.02 33.23 -7.26
N PHE A 264 -6.54 32.05 -7.61
CA PHE A 264 -5.89 31.13 -6.67
C PHE A 264 -4.67 31.82 -6.04
N ARG A 265 -4.60 31.80 -4.70
CA ARG A 265 -3.49 32.42 -3.95
C ARG A 265 -2.15 31.72 -4.19
N PHE A 266 -2.21 30.41 -4.40
CA PHE A 266 -1.08 29.54 -4.62
C PHE A 266 -1.25 28.86 -5.97
N ALA A 267 -0.81 29.54 -7.02
CA ALA A 267 -0.85 29.06 -8.39
C ALA A 267 0.56 28.94 -8.98
N ASP A 268 0.73 28.05 -9.95
CA ASP A 268 1.95 27.94 -10.74
C ASP A 268 2.07 29.08 -11.77
N GLU A 269 3.15 29.04 -12.57
CA GLU A 269 3.42 30.05 -13.62
C GLU A 269 2.31 30.13 -14.68
N ASN A 270 1.50 29.08 -14.81
CA ASN A 270 0.36 29.01 -15.73
C ASN A 270 -0.98 29.39 -15.07
N GLY A 271 -0.97 29.75 -13.78
CA GLY A 271 -2.18 30.11 -13.03
C GLY A 271 -2.99 28.92 -12.52
N LEU A 272 -2.47 27.69 -12.58
CA LEU A 272 -3.13 26.49 -12.06
C LEU A 272 -2.85 26.31 -10.56
N PRO A 273 -3.81 25.78 -9.78
CA PRO A 273 -3.59 25.49 -8.36
C PRO A 273 -2.40 24.57 -8.14
N ILE A 274 -1.51 24.94 -7.21
CA ILE A 274 -0.41 24.08 -6.81
C ILE A 274 -0.98 22.89 -6.03
N MET A 275 -0.93 21.70 -6.63
CA MET A 275 -1.38 20.44 -6.04
C MET A 275 -0.21 19.72 -5.34
N ARG A 276 -0.47 19.14 -4.17
CA ARG A 276 0.46 18.27 -3.43
C ARG A 276 -0.22 16.96 -3.05
N ILE A 277 0.56 15.88 -3.01
CA ILE A 277 0.07 14.61 -2.47
C ILE A 277 -0.24 14.80 -0.99
N LYS A 278 -1.44 14.40 -0.58
CA LYS A 278 -1.88 14.46 0.82
C LYS A 278 -0.92 13.71 1.72
N GLN A 279 -0.51 14.35 2.82
CA GLN A 279 0.32 13.71 3.84
C GLN A 279 -0.39 12.48 4.40
N GLY A 280 0.34 11.38 4.60
CA GLY A 280 -0.21 10.11 5.05
C GLY A 280 -0.45 9.07 3.96
N PHE A 281 -0.65 9.48 2.70
CA PHE A 281 -1.05 8.59 1.59
C PHE A 281 0.10 8.19 0.66
N LYS A 282 1.31 8.73 0.90
CA LYS A 282 2.48 8.43 0.09
C LYS A 282 3.12 7.12 0.52
N ILE A 283 3.37 6.22 -0.44
CA ILE A 283 4.18 5.01 -0.22
C ILE A 283 5.61 5.42 0.17
N ARG A 284 6.15 4.82 1.22
CA ARG A 284 7.48 5.15 1.76
C ARG A 284 8.60 4.37 1.08
N PHE A 285 8.71 4.50 -0.24
CA PHE A 285 9.81 3.91 -1.00
C PHE A 285 11.17 4.46 -0.55
N THR A 286 12.22 3.64 -0.63
CA THR A 286 13.57 4.08 -0.33
C THR A 286 14.00 5.12 -1.37
N PRO A 287 14.45 6.30 -0.94
CA PRO A 287 14.88 7.34 -1.87
C PRO A 287 16.16 6.90 -2.58
N LEU A 288 16.13 6.95 -3.91
CA LEU A 288 17.29 6.70 -4.76
C LEU A 288 17.76 8.03 -5.33
N GLU A 289 19.04 8.33 -5.18
CA GLU A 289 19.67 9.46 -5.87
C GLU A 289 19.46 9.28 -7.37
N SER A 290 18.72 10.22 -7.98
CA SER A 290 18.58 10.28 -9.43
C SER A 290 19.97 10.50 -10.03
N PRO A 291 20.29 9.92 -11.21
CA PRO A 291 21.34 10.51 -12.02
C PRO A 291 21.03 12.00 -12.15
N LEU A 292 22.00 12.85 -11.86
CA LEU A 292 21.85 14.30 -12.01
C LEU A 292 21.40 14.57 -13.45
N VAL A 293 20.17 15.05 -13.64
CA VAL A 293 19.78 15.69 -14.90
C VAL A 293 20.39 17.08 -14.84
N SER A 294 21.70 17.17 -15.07
CA SER A 294 22.32 18.41 -15.51
C SER A 294 21.97 18.60 -16.98
N ASP A 295 21.64 19.84 -17.38
CA ASP A 295 21.31 20.33 -18.73
C ASP A 295 22.45 20.16 -19.77
N SER A 296 23.15 19.05 -19.76
CA SER A 296 24.14 18.68 -20.76
C SER A 296 24.08 17.17 -20.95
N HIS A 297 24.10 16.75 -22.21
CA HIS A 297 24.15 15.37 -22.67
C HIS A 297 25.40 14.62 -22.18
N VAL A 298 25.53 14.39 -20.87
CA VAL A 298 26.46 13.43 -20.27
C VAL A 298 25.60 12.52 -19.41
N VAL A 299 25.06 11.50 -20.06
CA VAL A 299 24.50 10.38 -19.34
C VAL A 299 25.64 9.82 -18.49
N GLU A 300 25.47 9.71 -17.17
CA GLU A 300 26.38 8.96 -16.27
C GLU A 300 26.31 7.45 -16.58
N ILE A 301 26.57 7.09 -17.83
CA ILE A 301 26.77 5.73 -18.32
C ILE A 301 28.22 5.40 -17.94
N GLY A 302 28.41 4.57 -16.92
CA GLY A 302 29.70 3.94 -16.68
C GLY A 302 30.25 3.96 -15.26
N PHE A 303 29.55 4.52 -14.27
CA PHE A 303 30.00 4.43 -12.88
C PHE A 303 29.31 3.28 -12.13
N ASP A 304 30.12 2.45 -11.49
CA ASP A 304 29.70 1.40 -10.57
C ASP A 304 28.94 2.00 -9.38
N ARG A 305 27.66 1.66 -9.26
CA ARG A 305 26.77 2.17 -8.20
C ARG A 305 26.76 1.30 -6.93
N SER A 306 27.71 0.36 -6.81
CA SER A 306 27.78 -0.55 -5.67
C SER A 306 27.81 0.18 -4.32
N ALA A 307 28.47 1.34 -4.23
CA ALA A 307 28.49 2.15 -3.00
C ALA A 307 27.11 2.73 -2.61
N GLN A 308 26.24 3.02 -3.59
CA GLN A 308 24.86 3.44 -3.34
C GLN A 308 24.04 2.25 -2.81
N LEU A 309 24.23 1.06 -3.38
CA LEU A 309 23.58 -0.16 -2.91
C LEU A 309 24.03 -0.51 -1.49
N ASP A 310 25.32 -0.38 -1.17
CA ASP A 310 25.85 -0.62 0.18
C ASP A 310 25.20 0.30 1.22
N LYS A 311 25.02 1.59 0.90
CA LYS A 311 24.31 2.54 1.77
C LYS A 311 22.88 2.09 2.02
N ILE A 312 22.17 1.65 0.98
CA ILE A 312 20.77 1.19 1.09
C ILE A 312 20.69 -0.06 1.95
N ILE A 313 21.54 -1.06 1.71
CA ILE A 313 21.57 -2.29 2.50
C ILE A 313 21.93 -1.99 3.96
N ALA A 314 22.81 -1.02 4.22
CA ALA A 314 23.10 -0.56 5.56
C ALA A 314 21.88 0.06 6.27
N THR A 315 20.96 0.70 5.55
CA THR A 315 19.69 1.18 6.15
C THR A 315 18.72 0.05 6.51
N PHE A 316 18.96 -1.15 6.01
CA PHE A 316 18.16 -2.35 6.27
C PHE A 316 18.83 -3.29 7.27
N ASP A 317 19.70 -2.77 8.13
CA ASP A 317 20.50 -3.55 9.09
C ASP A 317 21.33 -4.67 8.42
N GLY A 318 21.73 -4.47 7.17
CA GLY A 318 22.49 -5.45 6.39
C GLY A 318 21.64 -6.52 5.67
N ASP A 319 20.32 -6.47 5.76
CA ASP A 319 19.44 -7.42 5.08
C ASP A 319 19.25 -7.05 3.61
N SER A 320 19.96 -7.76 2.73
CA SER A 320 19.85 -7.58 1.27
C SER A 320 18.48 -8.00 0.73
N ASP A 321 17.74 -8.91 1.39
CA ASP A 321 16.43 -9.37 0.93
C ASP A 321 15.41 -8.23 0.93
N GLU A 322 15.58 -7.21 1.77
CA GLU A 322 14.69 -6.05 1.82
C GLU A 322 14.70 -5.23 0.52
N VAL A 323 15.79 -5.30 -0.24
CA VAL A 323 15.85 -4.71 -1.59
C VAL A 323 14.91 -5.48 -2.54
N LEU A 324 14.93 -6.82 -2.49
CA LEU A 324 14.02 -7.66 -3.28
C LEU A 324 12.57 -7.49 -2.84
N ALA A 325 12.33 -7.36 -1.53
CA ALA A 325 11.02 -7.09 -0.97
C ALA A 325 10.44 -5.78 -1.52
N GLU A 326 11.24 -4.72 -1.60
CA GLU A 326 10.80 -3.44 -2.16
C GLU A 326 10.55 -3.53 -3.67
N ILE A 327 11.37 -4.27 -4.42
CA ILE A 327 11.13 -4.53 -5.86
C ILE A 327 9.79 -5.25 -6.06
N GLN A 328 9.53 -6.30 -5.28
CA GLN A 328 8.28 -7.05 -5.35
C GLN A 328 7.07 -6.21 -4.93
N PHE A 329 7.19 -5.46 -3.83
CA PHE A 329 6.16 -4.55 -3.36
C PHE A 329 5.80 -3.51 -4.42
N ALA A 330 6.81 -2.85 -5.00
CA ALA A 330 6.63 -1.87 -6.05
C ALA A 330 5.94 -2.49 -7.29
N PHE A 331 6.36 -3.70 -7.69
CA PHE A 331 5.74 -4.40 -8.81
C PHE A 331 4.27 -4.75 -8.56
N VAL A 332 3.93 -5.24 -7.36
CA VAL A 332 2.55 -5.57 -6.98
C VAL A 332 1.68 -4.31 -6.89
N CYS A 333 2.18 -3.22 -6.29
CA CYS A 333 1.48 -1.94 -6.28
C CYS A 333 1.22 -1.39 -7.68
N PHE A 334 2.16 -1.60 -8.60
CA PHE A 334 1.97 -1.23 -10.00
C PHE A 334 0.92 -2.12 -10.67
N LEU A 335 1.11 -3.44 -10.66
CA LEU A 335 0.28 -4.39 -11.40
C LEU A 335 -1.15 -4.47 -10.84
N MET A 336 -1.28 -4.56 -9.51
CA MET A 336 -2.56 -4.78 -8.84
C MET A 336 -3.15 -3.48 -8.31
N GLY A 337 -2.32 -2.62 -7.72
CA GLY A 337 -2.73 -1.34 -7.17
C GLY A 337 -2.90 -0.24 -8.21
N GLN A 338 -2.46 -0.46 -9.46
CA GLN A 338 -2.49 0.53 -10.55
C GLN A 338 -1.74 1.83 -10.20
N VAL A 339 -0.72 1.74 -9.34
CA VAL A 339 0.05 2.90 -8.87
C VAL A 339 1.26 3.15 -9.78
N TYR A 340 1.21 4.21 -10.58
CA TYR A 340 2.29 4.55 -11.52
C TYR A 340 3.63 4.85 -10.81
N GLU A 341 3.63 5.53 -9.66
CA GLU A 341 4.87 5.82 -8.91
C GLU A 341 5.61 4.53 -8.50
N SER A 342 4.88 3.43 -8.31
CA SER A 342 5.47 2.13 -8.00
C SER A 342 6.19 1.53 -9.20
N PHE A 343 5.72 1.79 -10.43
CA PHE A 343 6.44 1.41 -11.64
C PHE A 343 7.78 2.16 -11.73
N GLU A 344 7.80 3.47 -11.48
CA GLU A 344 9.03 4.26 -11.48
C GLU A 344 10.04 3.76 -10.46
N GLN A 345 9.60 3.42 -9.24
CA GLN A 345 10.50 2.86 -8.24
C GLN A 345 11.04 1.49 -8.66
N TRP A 346 10.19 0.62 -9.20
CA TRP A 346 10.60 -0.67 -9.73
C TRP A 346 11.69 -0.52 -10.81
N LYS A 347 11.51 0.41 -11.77
CA LYS A 347 12.54 0.72 -12.78
C LYS A 347 13.87 1.18 -12.16
N ARG A 348 13.81 2.09 -11.19
CA ARG A 348 15.00 2.66 -10.53
C ARG A 348 15.80 1.60 -9.77
N LEU A 349 15.12 0.70 -9.05
CA LEU A 349 15.76 -0.39 -8.31
C LEU A 349 16.42 -1.40 -9.26
N ILE A 350 15.74 -1.80 -10.34
CA ILE A 350 16.33 -2.68 -11.35
C ILE A 350 17.55 -2.01 -12.00
N HIS A 351 17.43 -0.75 -12.38
CA HIS A 351 18.54 0.01 -12.96
C HIS A 351 19.75 0.06 -12.02
N LEU A 352 19.53 0.35 -10.72
CA LEU A 352 20.57 0.36 -9.71
C LEU A 352 21.29 -1.00 -9.66
N LEU A 353 20.56 -2.10 -9.46
CA LEU A 353 21.15 -3.43 -9.29
C LEU A 353 21.93 -3.89 -10.54
N CYS A 354 21.43 -3.58 -11.73
CA CYS A 354 22.11 -3.92 -12.97
C CYS A 354 23.34 -3.04 -13.27
N SER A 355 23.48 -1.90 -12.58
CA SER A 355 24.63 -0.99 -12.68
C SER A 355 25.71 -1.22 -11.62
N CYS A 356 25.56 -2.24 -10.77
CA CYS A 356 26.53 -2.55 -9.71
C CYS A 356 27.38 -3.76 -10.09
N SER A 357 28.63 -3.53 -10.53
CA SER A 357 29.53 -4.62 -10.94
C SER A 357 30.22 -5.29 -9.75
N LYS A 358 30.63 -4.51 -8.74
CA LYS A 358 31.26 -5.05 -7.52
C LYS A 358 30.27 -5.77 -6.61
N ALA A 359 29.02 -5.32 -6.59
CA ALA A 359 27.97 -5.95 -5.78
C ALA A 359 27.67 -7.41 -6.18
N LEU A 360 27.99 -7.81 -7.41
CA LEU A 360 27.80 -9.19 -7.90
C LEU A 360 28.56 -10.22 -7.06
N THR A 361 29.75 -9.86 -6.60
CA THR A 361 30.61 -10.74 -5.79
C THR A 361 30.29 -10.61 -4.30
N THR A 362 30.06 -9.38 -3.82
CA THR A 362 29.71 -9.11 -2.42
C THR A 362 28.36 -9.70 -2.02
N TYR A 363 27.34 -9.57 -2.88
CA TYR A 363 25.97 -9.99 -2.61
C TYR A 363 25.51 -11.07 -3.60
N SER A 364 26.29 -12.13 -3.79
CA SER A 364 25.97 -13.21 -4.74
C SER A 364 24.55 -13.79 -4.53
N ASN A 365 24.13 -13.99 -3.28
CA ASN A 365 22.78 -14.48 -2.94
C ASN A 365 21.66 -13.55 -3.45
N LEU A 366 21.86 -12.23 -3.34
CA LEU A 366 20.91 -11.22 -3.81
C LEU A 366 20.69 -11.36 -5.32
N TYR A 367 21.76 -11.50 -6.10
CA TYR A 367 21.66 -11.63 -7.56
C TYR A 367 21.12 -12.99 -8.00
N MET A 368 21.48 -14.06 -7.28
CA MET A 368 20.90 -15.40 -7.48
C MET A 368 19.39 -15.43 -7.26
N ALA A 369 18.88 -14.57 -6.37
CA ALA A 369 17.47 -14.36 -6.10
C ALA A 369 16.82 -13.33 -7.04
N LEU A 370 17.56 -12.32 -7.49
CA LEU A 370 17.07 -11.27 -8.38
C LEU A 370 16.60 -11.83 -9.73
N LEU A 371 17.38 -12.73 -10.35
CA LEU A 371 17.05 -13.32 -11.64
C LEU A 371 15.67 -14.00 -11.65
N PRO A 372 15.33 -14.94 -10.72
CA PRO A 372 14.00 -15.52 -10.68
C PRO A 372 12.90 -14.49 -10.33
N VAL A 373 13.18 -13.50 -9.48
CA VAL A 373 12.21 -12.43 -9.17
C VAL A 373 11.79 -11.68 -10.44
N ILE A 374 12.77 -11.18 -11.21
CA ILE A 374 12.48 -10.46 -12.46
C ILE A 374 11.87 -11.41 -13.50
N HIS A 375 12.34 -12.66 -13.58
CA HIS A 375 11.77 -13.65 -14.49
C HIS A 375 10.27 -13.87 -14.26
N PHE A 376 9.84 -14.09 -13.02
CA PHE A 376 8.44 -14.30 -12.71
C PHE A 376 7.61 -13.02 -12.89
N GLN A 377 8.16 -11.84 -12.57
CA GLN A 377 7.50 -10.56 -12.85
C GLN A 377 7.23 -10.36 -14.34
N LEU A 378 8.26 -10.53 -15.19
CA LEU A 378 8.13 -10.35 -16.63
C LEU A 378 7.27 -11.43 -17.29
N LYS A 379 7.13 -12.61 -16.66
CA LYS A 379 6.22 -13.65 -17.14
C LYS A 379 4.75 -13.21 -17.06
N GLU A 380 4.40 -12.43 -16.03
CA GLU A 380 3.04 -11.90 -15.81
C GLU A 380 2.74 -10.69 -16.70
N CYS A 381 3.76 -10.03 -17.26
CA CYS A 381 3.57 -8.93 -18.20
C CYS A 381 3.02 -9.41 -19.57
N PRO A 382 2.01 -8.72 -20.13
CA PRO A 382 1.57 -8.95 -21.50
C PRO A 382 2.72 -8.81 -22.51
N LYS A 383 2.66 -9.51 -23.65
CA LYS A 383 3.74 -9.48 -24.66
C LYS A 383 3.99 -8.07 -25.21
N ASP A 384 2.91 -7.31 -25.33
CA ASP A 384 2.90 -6.00 -26.00
C ASP A 384 3.07 -4.84 -25.00
N PHE A 385 3.16 -5.14 -23.69
CA PHE A 385 3.31 -4.14 -22.64
C PHE A 385 4.55 -3.24 -22.84
N PHE A 386 5.62 -3.80 -23.41
CA PHE A 386 6.86 -3.07 -23.69
C PHE A 386 6.95 -2.50 -25.11
N VAL A 387 5.87 -2.60 -25.90
CA VAL A 387 5.77 -2.07 -27.27
C VAL A 387 4.90 -0.80 -27.30
N ASP A 388 3.84 -0.75 -26.50
CA ASP A 388 2.84 0.32 -26.51
C ASP A 388 3.16 1.47 -25.53
N ILE A 389 3.65 2.60 -26.05
CA ILE A 389 3.53 3.97 -25.51
C ILE A 389 4.13 4.31 -24.12
N VAL A 390 3.88 3.54 -23.06
CA VAL A 390 4.45 3.76 -21.70
C VAL A 390 5.91 3.31 -21.64
N SER A 391 6.32 2.43 -22.57
CA SER A 391 7.64 1.79 -22.65
C SER A 391 8.41 2.16 -23.93
N ARG A 392 8.14 3.33 -24.54
CA ARG A 392 8.77 3.76 -25.80
C ARG A 392 10.30 3.70 -25.76
N ASP A 393 10.87 3.87 -24.58
CA ASP A 393 12.24 3.49 -24.26
C ASP A 393 12.20 2.17 -23.50
N ASN A 394 12.48 1.06 -24.17
CA ASN A 394 12.53 -0.26 -23.55
C ASN A 394 13.75 -0.37 -22.63
N PHE A 395 13.75 0.39 -21.53
CA PHE A 395 14.89 0.53 -20.63
C PHE A 395 15.41 -0.83 -20.13
N LEU A 396 14.53 -1.84 -20.06
CA LEU A 396 14.87 -3.19 -19.64
C LEU A 396 15.89 -3.85 -20.57
N THR A 397 15.82 -3.64 -21.90
CA THR A 397 16.84 -4.22 -22.78
C THR A 397 18.21 -3.64 -22.47
N THR A 398 18.34 -2.32 -22.38
CA THR A 398 19.60 -1.66 -22.03
C THR A 398 20.11 -2.08 -20.65
N VAL A 399 19.24 -2.10 -19.65
CA VAL A 399 19.60 -2.38 -18.26
C VAL A 399 19.96 -3.86 -18.05
N LEU A 400 19.21 -4.79 -18.66
CA LEU A 400 19.49 -6.21 -18.57
C LEU A 400 20.68 -6.62 -19.45
N SER A 401 20.91 -5.99 -20.61
CA SER A 401 22.15 -6.18 -21.38
C SER A 401 23.38 -5.90 -20.52
N ARG A 402 23.36 -4.80 -19.74
CA ARG A 402 24.43 -4.46 -18.80
C ARG A 402 24.57 -5.49 -17.69
N LEU A 403 23.47 -5.97 -17.12
CA LEU A 403 23.52 -7.02 -16.11
C LEU A 403 24.18 -8.29 -16.66
N PHE A 404 23.79 -8.72 -17.86
CA PHE A 404 24.35 -9.91 -18.50
C PHE A 404 25.85 -9.75 -18.78
N ALA A 405 26.26 -8.62 -19.36
CA ALA A 405 27.67 -8.31 -19.57
C ALA A 405 28.46 -8.31 -18.25
N ASN A 406 27.96 -7.63 -17.22
CA ASN A 406 28.61 -7.58 -15.90
C ASN A 406 28.75 -8.98 -15.25
N ILE A 407 27.78 -9.87 -15.44
CA ILE A 407 27.84 -11.26 -14.93
C ILE A 407 28.83 -12.10 -15.74
N GLU A 408 28.86 -11.92 -17.06
CA GLU A 408 29.76 -12.65 -17.96
C GLU A 408 31.22 -12.26 -17.71
N ASP A 409 31.50 -10.96 -17.66
CA ASP A 409 32.83 -10.36 -17.46
C ASP A 409 33.40 -10.60 -16.05
N SER A 410 32.55 -10.90 -15.07
CA SER A 410 33.01 -11.17 -13.71
C SER A 410 33.68 -12.54 -13.63
N GLU A 411 35.01 -12.55 -13.49
CA GLU A 411 35.81 -13.78 -13.31
C GLU A 411 35.49 -14.53 -12.02
N SER A 412 34.98 -13.81 -11.00
CA SER A 412 34.68 -14.34 -9.66
C SER A 412 33.19 -14.59 -9.42
N ALA A 413 32.33 -14.36 -10.42
CA ALA A 413 30.92 -14.70 -10.33
C ALA A 413 30.72 -16.23 -10.31
N ASP A 414 29.81 -16.69 -9.46
CA ASP A 414 29.43 -18.10 -9.37
C ASP A 414 29.00 -18.66 -10.73
N ALA A 415 29.53 -19.82 -11.11
CA ALA A 415 29.15 -20.52 -12.34
C ALA A 415 27.64 -20.76 -12.42
N SER A 416 26.99 -20.99 -11.28
CA SER A 416 25.54 -21.18 -11.21
C SER A 416 24.76 -19.90 -11.55
N LEU A 417 25.31 -18.72 -11.22
CA LEU A 417 24.74 -17.43 -11.58
C LEU A 417 24.85 -17.19 -13.08
N LYS A 418 26.01 -17.49 -13.69
CA LYS A 418 26.21 -17.39 -15.15
C LYS A 418 25.23 -18.29 -15.91
N GLU A 419 25.05 -19.54 -15.48
CA GLU A 419 24.10 -20.47 -16.11
C GLU A 419 22.64 -19.98 -16.01
N LYS A 420 22.23 -19.46 -14.84
CA LYS A 420 20.87 -18.91 -14.67
C LYS A 420 20.67 -17.64 -15.47
N SER A 421 21.68 -16.79 -15.55
CA SER A 421 21.69 -15.56 -16.34
C SER A 421 21.45 -15.88 -17.83
N GLU A 422 22.17 -16.87 -18.37
CA GLU A 422 21.99 -17.33 -19.74
C GLU A 422 20.59 -17.90 -20.00
N LYS A 423 20.06 -18.72 -19.09
CA LYS A 423 18.68 -19.22 -19.20
C LYS A 423 17.66 -18.08 -19.19
N PHE A 424 17.90 -17.05 -18.40
CA PHE A 424 17.03 -15.88 -18.32
C PHE A 424 17.10 -15.02 -19.59
N LYS A 425 18.31 -14.75 -20.10
CA LYS A 425 18.55 -14.09 -21.40
C LYS A 425 17.79 -14.78 -22.52
N ASN A 426 17.93 -16.11 -22.63
CA ASN A 426 17.24 -16.93 -23.62
C ASN A 426 15.70 -16.87 -23.50
N PHE A 427 15.17 -16.84 -22.27
CA PHE A 427 13.74 -16.68 -22.04
C PHE A 427 13.23 -15.35 -22.59
N LEU A 428 13.94 -14.24 -22.32
CA LEU A 428 13.56 -12.90 -22.76
C LEU A 428 13.60 -12.79 -24.29
N THR A 429 14.67 -13.28 -24.92
CA THR A 429 14.79 -13.33 -26.39
C THR A 429 13.65 -14.13 -27.01
N LYS A 430 13.26 -15.28 -26.43
CA LYS A 430 12.16 -16.09 -26.96
C LYS A 430 10.78 -15.45 -26.74
N ARG A 431 10.55 -14.84 -25.57
CA ARG A 431 9.22 -14.37 -25.14
C ARG A 431 8.89 -12.97 -25.65
N PHE A 432 9.87 -12.09 -25.73
CA PHE A 432 9.72 -10.68 -26.12
C PHE A 432 10.46 -10.32 -27.42
N ARG A 433 11.24 -11.25 -28.00
CA ARG A 433 12.07 -11.01 -29.20
C ARG A 433 13.12 -9.93 -29.00
N TRP A 434 13.61 -9.77 -27.77
CA TRP A 434 14.70 -8.85 -27.46
C TRP A 434 16.05 -9.42 -27.89
N ASN A 435 16.87 -8.57 -28.51
CA ASN A 435 18.26 -8.88 -28.85
C ASN A 435 19.19 -8.29 -27.79
N PHE A 436 20.04 -9.14 -27.22
CA PHE A 436 21.03 -8.76 -26.20
C PHE A 436 22.46 -8.87 -26.72
N ASP A 437 22.66 -9.36 -27.95
CA ASP A 437 23.97 -9.58 -28.55
C ASP A 437 24.48 -8.34 -29.31
N ASN A 438 23.61 -7.34 -29.52
CA ASN A 438 23.94 -6.04 -30.11
C ASN A 438 23.28 -4.91 -29.30
N PRO A 439 24.01 -4.21 -28.42
CA PRO A 439 23.44 -3.14 -27.58
C PRO A 439 23.19 -1.81 -28.33
N GLU A 440 23.42 -1.73 -29.64
CA GLU A 440 23.35 -0.49 -30.46
C GLU A 440 22.25 -0.46 -31.54
N GLU A 441 21.23 -1.34 -31.51
CA GLU A 441 20.04 -1.20 -32.37
C GLU A 441 18.79 -0.71 -31.62
#